data_AF-A0A2K5N3S3-F1
#
_entry.id   AF-A0A2K5N3S3-F1
#
_cell.length_a   1.000
_cell.length_b   1.000
_cell.length_c   1.000
_cell.angle_alpha   90.00
_cell.angle_beta   90.00
_cell.angle_gamma   90.00
#
_symmetry.space_group_name_H-M   'P 1'
#
loop_
_entity.id
_entity.type
_entity.pdbx_description
1 polymer ?
#
loop_
_entity_poly.entity_id
_entity_poly.type
_entity_poly.pdbx_seq_one_letter_code
_entity_poly.pdbx_strand_id
1 'polypeptide(L)'
;MVHLQGKTRIPEHRKVTQLIKYWSLDLNQVFLKDLSNTPMASNNTASIAQARKLVEQLKMEANIDRIKVSKAAADLMAYCEAHAKEDPLLTPVPASENPFREKKFFCAIL
;
A
#
# COMPACT_ATOMS: atom_id res chain seq x y z
N MET A 1 -17.16 11.37 -23.98
CA MET A 1 -18.25 11.89 -23.13
C MET A 1 -18.27 11.07 -21.85
N VAL A 2 -17.55 11.52 -20.82
CA VAL A 2 -17.46 10.81 -19.52
C VAL A 2 -18.29 11.55 -18.48
N HIS A 3 -19.43 10.96 -18.14
CA HIS A 3 -20.20 11.24 -16.94
C HIS A 3 -20.54 9.85 -16.38
N LEU A 4 -20.27 9.56 -15.11
CA LEU A 4 -21.25 9.78 -14.06
C LEU A 4 -20.57 9.85 -12.69
N GLN A 5 -21.01 10.84 -11.90
CA GLN A 5 -20.75 10.98 -10.47
C GLN A 5 -21.26 9.78 -9.66
N GLY A 6 -20.57 9.49 -8.55
CA GLY A 6 -21.01 8.54 -7.52
C GLY A 6 -20.59 8.98 -6.12
N LYS A 7 -21.17 10.07 -5.62
CA LYS A 7 -20.98 10.59 -4.25
C LYS A 7 -21.86 9.78 -3.28
N THR A 8 -21.28 9.04 -2.33
CA THR A 8 -22.05 8.37 -1.26
C THR A 8 -21.64 8.89 0.11
N ARG A 9 -22.53 9.74 0.67
CA ARG A 9 -22.59 10.09 2.09
C ARG A 9 -22.83 8.81 2.89
N ILE A 10 -22.05 8.58 3.95
CA ILE A 10 -22.04 7.30 4.67
C ILE A 10 -22.64 7.47 6.09
N PRO A 11 -23.81 6.86 6.40
CA PRO A 11 -24.38 6.84 7.75
C PRO A 11 -23.65 5.81 8.65
N GLU A 12 -23.50 6.14 9.92
CA GLU A 12 -22.48 5.68 10.88
C GLU A 12 -22.51 4.18 11.27
N HIS A 13 -23.66 3.52 11.39
CA HIS A 13 -23.72 2.19 12.04
C HIS A 13 -23.67 0.95 11.12
N ARG A 14 -23.81 1.10 9.79
CA ARG A 14 -23.79 -0.02 8.81
C ARG A 14 -22.41 -0.28 8.18
N LYS A 15 -21.40 0.54 8.51
CA LYS A 15 -20.10 0.50 7.84
C LYS A 15 -19.25 -0.69 8.27
N VAL A 16 -19.22 -1.01 9.57
CA VAL A 16 -18.31 -2.05 10.10
C VAL A 16 -18.65 -3.42 9.52
N THR A 17 -19.93 -3.80 9.50
CA THR A 17 -20.36 -5.09 8.93
C THR A 17 -20.14 -5.17 7.43
N GLN A 18 -20.29 -4.06 6.69
CA GLN A 18 -20.00 -4.03 5.25
C GLN A 18 -18.50 -4.10 4.97
N LEU A 19 -17.67 -3.41 5.77
CA LEU A 19 -16.22 -3.50 5.69
C LEU A 19 -15.76 -4.93 5.99
N ILE A 20 -16.25 -5.57 7.06
CA ILE A 20 -15.91 -6.97 7.37
C ILE A 20 -16.26 -7.89 6.20
N LYS A 21 -17.43 -7.72 5.58
CA LYS A 21 -17.84 -8.50 4.40
C LYS A 21 -16.93 -8.24 3.20
N TYR A 22 -16.58 -6.99 2.93
CA TYR A 22 -15.70 -6.62 1.82
C TYR A 22 -14.29 -7.16 2.01
N TRP A 23 -13.70 -7.00 3.19
CA TRP A 23 -12.40 -7.57 3.55
C TRP A 23 -12.40 -9.10 3.48
N SER A 24 -13.48 -9.76 3.92
CA SER A 24 -13.60 -11.22 3.80
C SER A 24 -13.67 -11.69 2.34
N LEU A 25 -14.41 -10.99 1.47
CA LEU A 25 -14.47 -11.30 0.04
C LEU A 25 -13.12 -11.09 -0.64
N ASP A 26 -12.40 -10.04 -0.29
CA ASP A 26 -11.09 -9.74 -0.86
C ASP A 26 -10.04 -10.78 -0.43
N LEU A 27 -10.03 -11.16 0.85
CA LEU A 27 -9.20 -12.28 1.35
C LEU A 27 -9.51 -13.60 0.64
N ASN A 28 -10.79 -13.92 0.42
CA ASN A 28 -11.18 -15.12 -0.32
C ASN A 28 -10.76 -15.05 -1.79
N GLN A 29 -10.84 -13.88 -2.43
CA GLN A 29 -10.40 -13.71 -3.82
C GLN A 29 -8.88 -13.88 -3.97
N VAL A 30 -8.09 -13.30 -3.06
CA VAL A 30 -6.63 -13.45 -3.05
C VAL A 30 -6.24 -14.91 -2.87
N PHE A 31 -6.87 -15.61 -1.92
CA PHE A 31 -6.63 -17.04 -1.68
C PHE A 31 -6.94 -17.92 -2.89
N LEU A 32 -8.07 -17.67 -3.58
CA LEU A 32 -8.46 -18.42 -4.78
C LEU A 32 -7.52 -18.17 -5.97
N LYS A 33 -6.94 -16.97 -6.07
CA LYS A 33 -6.00 -16.62 -7.14
C LYS A 33 -4.65 -17.32 -6.97
N ASP A 34 -4.15 -17.43 -5.75
CA ASP A 34 -2.89 -18.14 -5.47
C ASP A 34 -2.97 -19.64 -5.79
N LEU A 35 -4.15 -20.26 -5.61
CA LEU A 35 -4.38 -21.67 -5.95
C LEU A 35 -4.36 -21.96 -7.46
N SER A 36 -4.59 -20.93 -8.30
CA SER A 36 -4.60 -21.06 -9.76
C SER A 36 -3.21 -20.93 -10.41
N ASN A 37 -2.23 -20.38 -9.67
CA ASN A 37 -0.88 -20.10 -10.17
C ASN A 37 0.14 -21.21 -9.88
N THR A 38 -0.26 -22.33 -9.28
CA THR A 38 0.65 -23.47 -9.05
C THR A 38 1.04 -24.14 -10.37
N PRO A 39 2.33 -24.17 -10.76
CA PRO A 39 2.77 -24.86 -11.96
C PRO A 39 2.61 -26.38 -11.79
N MET A 40 1.77 -26.99 -12.62
CA MET A 40 1.66 -28.44 -12.75
C MET A 40 2.98 -28.99 -13.30
N ALA A 41 3.78 -29.63 -12.45
CA ALA A 41 5.12 -30.10 -12.83
C ALA A 41 5.09 -31.51 -13.45
N SER A 42 5.82 -31.67 -14.57
CA SER A 42 5.85 -32.87 -15.41
C SER A 42 6.97 -33.87 -15.05
N ASN A 43 7.56 -33.76 -13.85
CA ASN A 43 8.55 -34.70 -13.32
C ASN A 43 8.37 -34.91 -11.80
N ASN A 44 7.78 -36.06 -11.44
CA ASN A 44 7.21 -36.31 -10.12
C ASN A 44 8.18 -36.09 -8.93
N THR A 45 9.47 -36.42 -9.03
CA THR A 45 10.40 -36.33 -7.88
C THR A 45 10.92 -34.91 -7.61
N ALA A 46 11.31 -34.16 -8.64
CA ALA A 46 11.76 -32.78 -8.51
C ALA A 46 10.61 -31.84 -8.12
N SER A 47 9.43 -32.08 -8.69
CA SER A 47 8.16 -31.43 -8.30
C SER A 47 7.87 -31.56 -6.81
N ILE A 48 7.95 -32.79 -6.27
CA ILE A 48 7.67 -33.06 -4.85
C ILE A 48 8.68 -32.35 -3.94
N ALA A 49 9.96 -32.33 -4.31
CA ALA A 49 10.98 -31.63 -3.54
C ALA A 49 10.74 -30.10 -3.50
N GLN A 50 10.37 -29.51 -4.64
CA GLN A 50 10.01 -28.08 -4.72
C GLN A 50 8.74 -27.77 -3.93
N ALA A 51 7.69 -28.59 -4.06
CA ALA A 51 6.46 -28.43 -3.30
C ALA A 51 6.69 -28.49 -1.79
N ARG A 52 7.54 -29.41 -1.32
CA ARG A 52 7.93 -29.48 0.10
C ARG A 52 8.66 -28.22 0.55
N LYS A 53 9.62 -27.73 -0.23
CA LYS A 53 10.33 -26.48 0.07
C LYS A 53 9.36 -25.29 0.17
N LEU A 54 8.40 -25.20 -0.75
CA LEU A 54 7.37 -24.16 -0.74
C LEU A 54 6.47 -24.27 0.50
N VAL A 55 6.06 -25.49 0.89
CA VAL A 55 5.26 -25.69 2.11
C VAL A 55 6.02 -25.24 3.34
N GLU A 56 7.31 -25.56 3.47
CA GLU A 56 8.12 -25.10 4.60
C GLU A 56 8.26 -23.56 4.60
N GLN A 57 8.42 -22.93 3.44
CA GLN A 57 8.41 -21.46 3.33
C GLN A 57 7.07 -20.86 3.80
N LEU A 58 5.95 -21.38 3.29
CA LEU A 58 4.61 -20.88 3.65
C LEU A 58 4.30 -21.09 5.13
N LYS A 59 4.77 -22.18 5.74
CA LYS A 59 4.65 -22.39 7.20
C LYS A 59 5.38 -21.30 7.99
N MET A 60 6.59 -20.93 7.57
CA MET A 60 7.33 -19.85 8.21
C MET A 60 6.60 -18.50 8.06
N GLU A 61 6.10 -18.19 6.87
CA GLU A 61 5.36 -16.94 6.60
C GLU A 61 3.99 -16.88 7.30
N ALA A 62 3.31 -18.01 7.44
CA ALA A 62 2.07 -18.11 8.19
C ALA A 62 2.29 -17.80 9.68
N ASN A 63 3.44 -18.18 10.23
CA ASN A 63 3.84 -17.97 11.62
C ASN A 63 4.39 -16.56 11.93
N ILE A 64 4.28 -15.61 10.99
CA ILE A 64 4.63 -14.21 11.25
C ILE A 64 3.49 -13.54 12.04
N ASP A 65 3.83 -12.94 13.18
CA ASP A 65 2.90 -12.14 13.96
C ASP A 65 2.48 -10.89 13.18
N ARG A 66 1.17 -10.76 12.93
CA ARG A 66 0.60 -9.63 12.21
C ARG A 66 0.00 -8.62 13.18
N ILE A 67 0.26 -7.34 12.94
CA ILE A 67 -0.43 -6.24 13.62
C ILE A 67 -1.75 -5.92 12.92
N LYS A 68 -2.69 -5.30 13.65
CA LYS A 68 -3.96 -4.85 13.06
C LYS A 68 -3.71 -3.77 12.01
N VAL A 69 -4.42 -3.86 10.88
CA VAL A 69 -4.35 -2.84 9.82
C VAL A 69 -4.68 -1.44 10.34
N SER A 70 -5.64 -1.31 11.25
CA SER A 70 -5.96 -0.02 11.86
C SER A 70 -4.81 0.57 12.67
N LYS A 71 -4.01 -0.27 13.36
CA LYS A 71 -2.82 0.15 14.08
C LYS A 71 -1.73 0.61 13.11
N ALA A 72 -1.44 -0.20 12.09
CA ALA A 72 -0.46 0.14 11.07
C ALA A 72 -0.82 1.44 10.34
N ALA A 73 -2.10 1.64 10.00
CA ALA A 73 -2.58 2.87 9.39
C ALA A 73 -2.39 4.09 10.30
N ALA A 74 -2.72 3.97 11.59
CA ALA A 74 -2.51 5.05 12.56
C ALA A 74 -1.02 5.40 12.71
N ASP A 75 -0.14 4.40 12.72
CA ASP A 75 1.30 4.61 12.83
C ASP A 75 1.86 5.32 11.59
N LEU A 76 1.39 4.94 10.39
CA LEU A 76 1.74 5.62 9.14
C LEU A 76 1.24 7.08 9.13
N MET A 77 0.01 7.32 9.58
CA MET A 77 -0.53 8.68 9.68
C MET A 77 0.28 9.55 10.63
N ALA A 78 0.56 9.04 11.84
CA ALA A 78 1.35 9.74 12.84
C ALA A 78 2.76 10.08 12.33
N TYR A 79 3.40 9.15 11.61
CA TYR A 79 4.69 9.38 10.98
C TYR A 79 4.64 10.50 9.95
N CYS A 80 3.66 10.46 9.04
CA CYS A 80 3.49 11.48 8.02
C CYS A 80 3.20 12.86 8.64
N GLU A 81 2.33 12.95 9.65
CA GLU A 81 2.00 14.20 10.33
C GLU A 81 3.20 14.80 11.06
N ALA A 82 4.02 13.96 11.71
CA ALA A 82 5.22 14.41 12.40
C ALA A 82 6.25 15.04 11.45
N HIS A 83 6.39 14.50 10.24
CA HIS A 83 7.39 14.95 9.26
C HIS A 83 6.82 15.87 8.16
N ALA A 84 5.52 16.13 8.16
CA ALA A 84 4.84 16.92 7.12
C ALA A 84 5.43 18.33 6.94
N LYS A 85 5.92 18.94 8.03
CA LYS A 85 6.51 20.29 8.01
C LYS A 85 7.93 20.31 7.47
N GLU A 86 8.62 19.17 7.54
CA GLU A 86 10.01 19.03 7.09
C GLU A 86 10.09 18.63 5.61
N ASP A 87 8.98 18.17 5.04
CA ASP A 87 8.86 17.86 3.62
C ASP A 87 8.67 19.17 2.80
N PRO A 88 9.67 19.63 2.03
CA PRO A 88 9.59 20.86 1.25
C PRO A 88 8.58 20.80 0.09
N LEU A 89 8.16 19.60 -0.30
CA LEU A 89 7.17 19.37 -1.35
C LEU A 89 5.75 19.47 -0.82
N LEU A 90 5.55 19.12 0.46
CA LEU A 90 4.27 19.25 1.14
C LEU A 90 4.09 20.64 1.76
N THR A 91 5.14 21.16 2.39
CA THR A 91 5.18 22.50 2.97
C THR A 91 6.19 23.36 2.19
N PRO A 92 5.73 24.23 1.28
CA PRO A 92 6.64 25.00 0.43
C PRO A 92 7.62 25.84 1.23
N VAL A 93 8.91 25.64 0.96
CA VAL A 93 9.98 26.43 1.57
C VAL A 93 10.12 27.80 0.89
N PRO A 94 10.61 28.83 1.60
CA PRO A 94 10.92 30.12 0.99
C PRO A 94 11.89 29.97 -0.18
N ALA A 95 11.76 30.86 -1.16
CA ALA A 95 12.59 30.78 -2.36
C ALA A 95 14.10 30.84 -2.04
N SER A 96 14.52 31.57 -0.99
CA SER A 96 15.92 31.64 -0.54
C SER A 96 16.49 30.29 -0.08
N GLU A 97 15.65 29.42 0.48
CA GLU A 97 16.03 28.10 0.96
C GLU A 97 15.91 27.04 -0.14
N ASN A 98 15.13 27.33 -1.19
CA ASN A 98 15.00 26.44 -2.33
C ASN A 98 16.28 26.46 -3.21
N PRO A 99 17.07 25.37 -3.26
CA PRO A 99 18.28 25.30 -4.07
C PRO A 99 18.00 25.37 -5.58
N PHE A 100 16.76 25.10 -6.00
CA PHE A 100 16.30 25.18 -7.39
C PHE A 100 15.72 26.54 -7.78
N ARG A 101 15.83 27.57 -6.93
CA ARG A 101 15.35 28.92 -7.27
C ARG A 101 16.16 29.52 -8.44
N GLU A 102 15.46 30.22 -9.34
CA GLU A 102 16.09 31.08 -10.34
C GLU A 102 17.04 32.11 -9.69
N LYS A 103 18.31 32.07 -10.07
CA LYS A 103 19.27 33.10 -9.71
C LYS A 103 18.91 34.35 -10.51
N LYS A 104 18.39 35.38 -9.84
CA LYS A 104 18.31 36.72 -10.44
C LYS A 104 19.73 37.24 -10.64
N PHE A 105 20.29 37.02 -11.83
CA PHE A 105 21.47 37.76 -12.25
C PHE A 105 21.02 39.20 -12.44
N PHE A 106 21.60 40.11 -11.65
CA PHE A 106 21.45 41.54 -11.88
C PHE A 106 22.21 41.86 -13.18
N CYS A 107 21.54 41.79 -14.31
CA CYS A 107 22.04 42.41 -15.54
C CYS A 107 21.87 43.92 -15.35
N ALA A 108 22.92 44.59 -14.86
CA ALA A 108 23.11 45.99 -15.17
C ALA A 108 23.55 46.04 -16.63
N ILE A 109 22.63 46.39 -17.53
CA ILE A 109 23.02 46.88 -18.85
C ILE A 109 23.62 48.26 -18.58
N LEU A 110 24.95 48.33 -18.62
CA LEU A 110 25.74 49.56 -18.65
C LEU A 110 25.75 50.15 -20.06
#